data_AF-A0A259DAD7-F1
#
_entry.id   AF-A0A259DAD7-F1
#
_cell.length_a   1.000
_cell.length_b   1.000
_cell.length_c   1.000
_cell.angle_alpha   90.00
_cell.angle_beta   90.00
_cell.angle_gamma   90.00
#
_symmetry.space_group_name_H-M   'P 1'
#
loop_
_entity.id
_entity.type
_entity.pdbx_description
1 polymer ?
#
loop_
_entity_poly.entity_id
_entity_poly.type
_entity_poly.pdbx_seq_one_letter_code
_entity_poly.pdbx_strand_id
1 'polypeptide(L)'
;MQTGIFALVLGLLTTAALAEEMPADCTRLAEGLRGTWGWTVTAPPAGSDGDWCVFDGATFRGASDLPDLKADRLRLRGAVTGDDLVALEVDIAGLRLRPSLSAASKDDPLRQVFRLQSADLRLTARVDPALGVLQLRDLKLVLSGGSELAGSADIAGADLQALASGRLTGLVVDWRLDGRLLLPVMEAIGGRLDPAASGNLAVDATRSALRRVTDALPDAMLSGDSRSALDRAVTALPVGRGRLRLALTVAEGIGAARLIVAGVADNPQAPEPLATLFEGATLAVTWEPGVAP
;
A
#
# COMPACT_ATOMS: atom_id res chain seq x y z
N MET A 1 -28.00 33.57 46.96
CA MET A 1 -27.35 32.31 46.55
C MET A 1 -27.51 32.14 45.04
N GLN A 2 -26.76 32.90 44.23
CA GLN A 2 -26.87 32.82 42.77
C GLN A 2 -25.68 33.50 42.07
N THR A 3 -24.45 33.21 42.52
CA THR A 3 -23.22 33.75 41.90
C THR A 3 -22.06 32.75 41.89
N GLY A 4 -22.28 31.49 42.32
CA GLY A 4 -21.21 30.49 42.47
C GLY A 4 -21.14 29.40 41.39
N ILE A 5 -22.13 29.30 40.49
CA ILE A 5 -22.21 28.18 39.52
C ILE A 5 -21.63 28.57 38.14
N PHE A 6 -21.60 29.86 37.78
CA PHE A 6 -21.08 30.30 36.47
C PHE A 6 -19.55 30.27 36.35
N ALA A 7 -18.82 30.27 37.47
CA ALA A 7 -17.35 30.18 37.45
C ALA A 7 -16.82 28.73 37.30
N LEU A 8 -17.62 27.71 37.64
CA LEU A 8 -17.20 26.32 37.55
C LEU A 8 -17.41 25.71 36.16
N VAL A 9 -18.27 26.31 35.33
CA VAL A 9 -18.51 25.86 33.94
C VAL A 9 -17.51 26.49 32.96
N LEU A 10 -16.98 27.69 33.25
CA LEU A 10 -15.89 28.30 32.46
C LEU A 10 -14.49 27.75 32.79
N GLY A 11 -14.29 27.15 33.98
CA GLY A 11 -13.02 26.53 34.38
C GLY A 11 -12.75 25.14 33.79
N LEU A 12 -13.74 24.53 33.13
CA LEU A 12 -13.62 23.23 32.42
C LEU A 12 -13.45 23.39 30.89
N LEU A 13 -13.44 24.64 30.40
CA LEU A 13 -13.22 24.96 28.98
C LEU A 13 -11.80 25.50 28.70
N THR A 14 -10.95 25.63 29.72
CA THR A 14 -9.55 25.95 29.53
C THR A 14 -8.75 24.66 29.35
N THR A 15 -8.36 24.45 28.10
CA THR A 15 -7.22 23.66 27.67
C THR A 15 -7.30 22.17 28.02
N ALA A 16 -8.09 21.42 27.23
CA ALA A 16 -7.42 20.30 26.58
C ALA A 16 -6.22 20.94 25.89
N ALA A 17 -5.03 20.80 26.49
CA ALA A 17 -3.81 21.17 25.81
C ALA A 17 -3.88 20.39 24.50
N LEU A 18 -4.19 21.10 23.40
CA LEU A 18 -3.92 20.59 22.07
C LEU A 18 -2.42 20.39 22.13
N ALA A 19 -2.01 19.15 22.40
CA ALA A 19 -0.61 18.82 22.48
C ALA A 19 -0.01 19.33 21.17
N GLU A 20 0.97 20.23 21.32
CA GLU A 20 1.52 20.93 20.17
C GLU A 20 2.23 19.90 19.30
N GLU A 21 2.02 19.98 17.99
CA GLU A 21 2.71 19.11 17.05
C GLU A 21 4.20 19.47 17.05
N MET A 22 5.04 18.54 17.51
CA MET A 22 6.48 18.73 17.59
C MET A 22 7.21 17.81 16.60
N PRO A 23 8.33 18.24 16.01
CA PRO A 23 9.16 17.34 15.20
C PRO A 23 9.58 16.10 15.97
N ALA A 24 9.43 14.92 15.36
CA ALA A 24 9.86 13.66 15.95
C ALA A 24 11.39 13.53 15.87
N ASP A 25 12.02 13.05 16.95
CA ASP A 25 13.46 12.74 16.91
C ASP A 25 13.76 11.48 16.08
N CYS A 26 15.01 11.35 15.64
CA CYS A 26 15.43 10.24 14.78
C CYS A 26 15.36 8.86 15.45
N THR A 27 15.47 8.80 16.77
CA THR A 27 15.38 7.53 17.51
C THR A 27 13.95 7.02 17.47
N ARG A 28 12.99 7.92 17.73
CA ARG A 28 11.56 7.63 17.70
C ARG A 28 11.07 7.25 16.31
N LEU A 29 11.55 7.94 15.28
CA LEU A 29 11.25 7.59 13.88
C LEU A 29 11.81 6.21 13.51
N ALA A 30 13.04 5.89 13.95
CA ALA A 30 13.64 4.58 13.71
C ALA A 30 12.91 3.46 14.49
N GLU A 31 12.45 3.73 15.70
CA GLU A 31 11.66 2.79 16.51
C GLU A 31 10.28 2.53 15.91
N GLY A 32 9.60 3.57 15.39
CA GLY A 32 8.32 3.43 14.70
C GLY A 32 8.37 2.56 13.44
N LEU A 33 9.57 2.31 12.88
CA LEU A 33 9.77 1.36 11.78
C LEU A 33 10.11 -0.06 12.24
N ARG A 34 10.52 -0.25 13.51
CA ARG A 34 10.90 -1.58 14.02
C ARG A 34 9.63 -2.38 14.31
N GLY A 35 9.32 -3.32 13.41
CA GLY A 35 8.23 -4.29 13.60
C GLY A 35 6.94 -3.96 12.86
N THR A 36 6.94 -2.88 12.08
CA THR A 36 5.79 -2.46 11.28
C THR A 36 5.88 -3.12 9.89
N TRP A 37 4.76 -3.64 9.41
CA TRP A 37 4.61 -4.23 8.06
C TRP A 37 5.37 -5.55 7.79
N GLY A 38 5.81 -6.28 8.83
CA GLY A 38 6.44 -7.60 8.66
C GLY A 38 7.94 -7.56 8.33
N TRP A 39 8.56 -6.38 8.32
CA TRP A 39 10.01 -6.21 8.24
C TRP A 39 10.59 -5.63 9.53
N THR A 40 11.72 -6.18 9.95
CA THR A 40 12.56 -5.58 10.99
C THR A 40 13.62 -4.70 10.35
N VAL A 41 13.57 -3.40 10.63
CA VAL A 41 14.51 -2.43 10.08
C VAL A 41 15.74 -2.30 10.97
N THR A 42 16.91 -2.51 10.39
CA THR A 42 18.21 -2.23 11.00
C THR A 42 18.88 -1.13 10.18
N ALA A 43 19.02 0.04 10.80
CA ALA A 43 19.51 1.24 10.14
C ALA A 43 20.60 1.88 11.02
N PRO A 44 21.87 1.93 10.59
CA PRO A 44 22.88 2.70 11.32
C PRO A 44 22.54 4.19 11.15
N PRO A 45 22.45 4.98 12.24
CA PRO A 45 22.21 6.42 12.11
C PRO A 45 23.41 7.03 11.38
N ALA A 46 23.17 7.65 10.22
CA ALA A 46 24.22 8.23 9.39
C ALA A 46 24.35 9.75 9.60
N GLY A 47 23.26 10.42 9.99
CA GLY A 47 23.25 11.85 10.32
C GLY A 47 21.87 12.50 10.16
N SER A 48 21.87 13.83 10.08
CA SER A 48 20.70 14.65 9.78
C SER A 48 20.96 15.51 8.54
N ASP A 49 19.94 15.65 7.67
CA ASP A 49 19.95 16.52 6.49
C ASP A 49 18.75 17.48 6.57
N GLY A 50 18.97 18.68 7.12
CA GLY A 50 17.89 19.57 7.51
C GLY A 50 16.96 18.90 8.53
N ASP A 51 15.66 18.86 8.21
CA ASP A 51 14.63 18.22 9.06
C ASP A 51 14.51 16.70 8.84
N TRP A 52 15.41 16.10 8.05
CA TRP A 52 15.40 14.67 7.77
C TRP A 52 16.43 13.92 8.62
N CYS A 53 15.99 12.81 9.19
CA CYS A 53 16.84 11.78 9.75
C CYS A 53 17.31 10.86 8.63
N VAL A 54 18.63 10.72 8.47
CA VAL A 54 19.24 9.96 7.37
C VAL A 54 19.87 8.67 7.89
N PHE A 55 19.53 7.56 7.26
CA PHE A 55 20.03 6.23 7.56
C PHE A 55 20.56 5.58 6.27
N ASP A 56 21.86 5.71 6.04
CA ASP A 56 22.52 5.15 4.87
C ASP A 56 22.76 3.64 5.03
N GLY A 57 22.51 2.87 3.98
CA GLY A 57 22.69 1.42 3.99
C GLY A 57 21.69 0.66 4.87
N ALA A 58 20.49 1.20 5.11
CA ALA A 58 19.45 0.55 5.89
C ALA A 58 19.11 -0.84 5.33
N THR A 59 18.92 -1.80 6.24
CA THR A 59 18.57 -3.18 5.90
C THR A 59 17.22 -3.55 6.50
N PHE A 60 16.40 -4.23 5.72
CA PHE A 60 15.08 -4.70 6.11
C PHE A 60 15.12 -6.21 6.12
N ARG A 61 14.96 -6.81 7.30
CA ARG A 61 14.89 -8.27 7.45
C ARG A 61 13.43 -8.68 7.44
N GLY A 62 13.03 -9.48 6.45
CA GLY A 62 11.67 -9.97 6.35
C GLY A 62 11.36 -11.03 7.41
N ALA A 63 10.08 -11.20 7.72
CA ALA A 63 9.57 -12.44 8.29
C ALA A 63 9.84 -13.64 7.36
N SER A 64 9.57 -14.88 7.80
CA SER A 64 9.97 -16.11 7.11
C SER A 64 9.55 -16.22 5.64
N ASP A 65 8.48 -15.54 5.25
CA ASP A 65 7.87 -15.50 3.92
C ASP A 65 8.25 -14.25 3.11
N LEU A 66 8.83 -13.23 3.74
CA LEU A 66 9.20 -11.97 3.11
C LEU A 66 10.68 -11.94 2.71
N PRO A 67 11.03 -11.29 1.58
CA PRO A 67 12.42 -11.15 1.21
C PRO A 67 13.14 -10.11 2.08
N ASP A 68 14.45 -10.33 2.27
CA ASP A 68 15.34 -9.32 2.83
C ASP A 68 15.62 -8.22 1.80
N LEU A 69 15.63 -6.96 2.25
CA LEU A 69 15.89 -5.79 1.41
C LEU A 69 17.07 -4.97 1.96
N LYS A 70 17.68 -4.18 1.08
CA LYS A 70 18.65 -3.15 1.43
C LYS A 70 18.29 -1.87 0.68
N ALA A 71 18.32 -0.74 1.37
CA ALA A 71 18.27 0.58 0.77
C ALA A 71 19.67 1.19 0.73
N ASP A 72 19.97 1.97 -0.31
CA ASP A 72 21.20 2.74 -0.36
C ASP A 72 21.09 3.93 0.61
N ARG A 73 19.94 4.58 0.65
CA ARG A 73 19.62 5.67 1.60
C ARG A 73 18.16 5.60 2.03
N LEU A 74 17.92 5.72 3.33
CA LEU A 74 16.60 5.89 3.94
C LEU A 74 16.56 7.26 4.61
N ARG A 75 15.53 8.06 4.32
CA ARG A 75 15.26 9.32 5.00
C ARG A 75 13.89 9.27 5.65
N LEU A 76 13.83 9.71 6.90
CA LEU A 76 12.61 9.81 7.68
C LEU A 76 12.44 11.22 8.21
N ARG A 77 11.21 11.69 8.19
CA ARG A 77 10.79 12.91 8.87
C ARG A 77 9.41 12.67 9.44
N GLY A 78 9.07 13.28 10.56
CA GLY A 78 7.75 13.11 11.12
C GLY A 78 7.49 14.05 12.28
N ALA A 79 6.28 13.96 12.81
CA ALA A 79 5.84 14.78 13.91
C ALA A 79 5.05 13.97 14.93
N VAL A 80 5.15 14.38 16.17
CA VAL A 80 4.47 13.78 17.32
C VAL A 80 3.53 14.78 17.97
N THR A 81 2.49 14.25 18.59
CA THR A 81 1.59 14.98 19.49
C THR A 81 1.57 14.21 20.81
N GLY A 82 2.19 14.78 21.84
CA GLY A 82 2.50 14.02 23.06
C GLY A 82 3.42 12.83 22.73
N ASP A 83 2.91 11.61 22.92
CA ASP A 83 3.64 10.38 22.59
C ASP A 83 3.22 9.71 21.26
N ASP A 84 2.24 10.27 20.58
CA ASP A 84 1.71 9.64 19.37
C ASP A 84 2.40 10.22 18.14
N LEU A 85 2.95 9.35 17.28
CA LEU A 85 3.38 9.75 15.94
C LEU A 85 2.14 10.08 15.11
N VAL A 86 2.02 11.34 14.68
CA VAL A 86 0.86 11.86 13.93
C VAL A 86 1.19 12.15 12.46
N ALA A 87 2.47 12.27 12.13
CA ALA A 87 2.93 12.40 10.75
C ALA A 87 4.23 11.64 10.53
N LEU A 88 4.35 11.01 9.36
CA LEU A 88 5.53 10.28 8.92
C LEU A 88 5.72 10.47 7.41
N GLU A 89 6.90 10.91 7.03
CA GLU A 89 7.37 10.90 5.66
C GLU A 89 8.55 9.95 5.54
N VAL A 90 8.48 9.09 4.53
CA VAL A 90 9.48 8.07 4.21
C VAL A 90 9.96 8.30 2.79
N ASP A 91 11.28 8.36 2.63
CA ASP A 91 11.93 8.40 1.33
C ASP A 91 13.08 7.37 1.31
N ILE A 92 12.95 6.38 0.44
CA ILE A 92 13.90 5.30 0.27
C ILE A 92 14.46 5.36 -1.14
N ALA A 93 15.78 5.48 -1.24
CA ALA A 93 16.50 5.44 -2.50
C ALA A 93 17.28 4.12 -2.65
N GLY A 94 17.27 3.56 -3.85
CA GLY A 94 18.08 2.40 -4.22
C GLY A 94 17.71 1.12 -3.46
N LEU A 95 16.42 0.92 -3.15
CA LEU A 95 15.91 -0.30 -2.52
C LEU A 95 16.15 -1.51 -3.44
N ARG A 96 16.77 -2.56 -2.93
CA ARG A 96 17.13 -3.78 -3.67
C ARG A 96 16.89 -5.04 -2.83
N LEU A 97 16.54 -6.12 -3.52
CA LEU A 97 16.49 -7.45 -2.90
C LEU A 97 17.89 -7.91 -2.48
N ARG A 98 18.01 -8.37 -1.24
CA ARG A 98 19.24 -9.02 -0.78
C ARG A 98 19.26 -10.47 -1.24
N PRO A 99 20.41 -10.97 -1.71
CA PRO A 99 20.57 -12.40 -1.99
C PRO A 99 20.38 -13.20 -0.71
N SER A 100 19.44 -14.14 -0.70
CA SER A 100 19.36 -15.19 0.32
C SER A 100 20.09 -16.43 -0.20
N LEU A 101 20.82 -17.11 0.70
CA LEU A 101 21.52 -18.36 0.39
C LEU A 101 20.62 -19.60 0.54
N SER A 102 19.38 -19.43 0.99
CA SER A 102 18.42 -20.52 1.13
C SER A 102 18.05 -21.14 -0.22
N ALA A 103 17.83 -22.46 -0.25
CA ALA A 103 17.45 -23.19 -1.46
C ALA A 103 16.12 -22.66 -2.05
N ALA A 104 15.11 -22.45 -1.20
CA ALA A 104 13.81 -21.88 -1.59
C ALA A 104 13.93 -20.49 -2.27
N SER A 105 14.96 -19.71 -1.95
CA SER A 105 15.18 -18.41 -2.58
C SER A 105 15.91 -18.47 -3.92
N LYS A 106 16.59 -19.59 -4.23
CA LYS A 106 17.32 -19.76 -5.50
C LYS A 106 16.38 -20.16 -6.64
N ASP A 107 15.32 -20.91 -6.31
CA ASP A 107 14.38 -21.48 -7.27
C ASP A 107 13.19 -20.56 -7.60
N ASP A 108 13.11 -19.37 -6.97
CA ASP A 108 12.04 -18.39 -7.22
C ASP A 108 12.38 -17.47 -8.40
N PRO A 109 11.72 -17.61 -9.57
CA PRO A 109 12.01 -16.82 -10.76
C PRO A 109 11.71 -15.32 -10.58
N LEU A 110 10.74 -14.96 -9.72
CA LEU A 110 10.43 -13.55 -9.44
C LEU A 110 11.59 -12.88 -8.73
N ARG A 111 12.16 -13.55 -7.72
CA ARG A 111 13.34 -13.02 -7.01
C ARG A 111 14.50 -12.79 -7.96
N GLN A 112 14.72 -13.65 -8.96
CA GLN A 112 15.80 -13.45 -9.93
C GLN A 112 15.59 -12.19 -10.78
N VAL A 113 14.36 -11.94 -11.25
CA VAL A 113 14.03 -10.75 -12.03
C VAL A 113 14.19 -9.47 -11.19
N PHE A 114 13.65 -9.47 -9.98
CA PHE A 114 13.70 -8.30 -9.10
C PHE A 114 15.09 -8.05 -8.49
N ARG A 115 15.99 -9.05 -8.44
CA ARG A 115 17.37 -8.87 -7.95
C ARG A 115 18.19 -7.90 -8.79
N LEU A 116 17.86 -7.75 -10.07
CA LEU A 116 18.52 -6.81 -10.97
C LEU A 116 17.86 -5.42 -10.97
N GLN A 117 16.75 -5.26 -10.25
CA GLN A 117 16.03 -4.00 -10.15
C GLN A 117 16.45 -3.27 -8.87
N SER A 118 16.56 -1.95 -8.98
CA SER A 118 16.47 -1.05 -7.83
C SER A 118 15.12 -0.36 -7.85
N ALA A 119 14.66 0.06 -6.68
CA ALA A 119 13.42 0.80 -6.52
C ALA A 119 13.64 2.03 -5.64
N ASP A 120 12.97 3.12 -5.99
CA ASP A 120 12.86 4.30 -5.13
C ASP A 120 11.42 4.37 -4.63
N LEU A 121 11.24 4.59 -3.33
CA LEU A 121 9.94 4.67 -2.65
C LEU A 121 9.83 5.99 -1.92
N ARG A 122 8.74 6.71 -2.17
CA ARG A 122 8.29 7.83 -1.33
C ARG A 122 6.91 7.55 -0.79
N LEU A 123 6.65 7.97 0.45
CA LEU A 123 5.35 7.89 1.10
C LEU A 123 5.24 8.99 2.16
N THR A 124 4.08 9.64 2.21
CA THR A 124 3.69 10.55 3.29
C THR A 124 2.46 9.97 3.96
N ALA A 125 2.45 9.95 5.29
CA ALA A 125 1.37 9.43 6.10
C ALA A 125 1.07 10.42 7.22
N ARG A 126 -0.19 10.83 7.37
CA ARG A 126 -0.60 11.85 8.36
C ARG A 126 -1.96 11.54 8.93
N VAL A 127 -2.09 11.63 10.24
CA VAL A 127 -3.37 11.54 10.95
C VAL A 127 -4.06 12.89 10.85
N ASP A 128 -5.27 12.91 10.31
CA ASP A 128 -6.18 14.05 10.36
C ASP A 128 -7.13 13.89 11.57
N PRO A 129 -6.90 14.60 12.67
CA PRO A 129 -7.72 14.46 13.87
C PRO A 129 -9.12 15.03 13.71
N ALA A 130 -9.34 15.96 12.77
CA ALA A 130 -10.66 16.55 12.53
C ALA A 130 -11.59 15.56 11.81
N LEU A 131 -11.01 14.73 10.93
CA LEU A 131 -11.74 13.71 10.18
C LEU A 131 -11.66 12.32 10.82
N GLY A 132 -10.72 12.08 11.75
CA GLY A 132 -10.47 10.76 12.30
C GLY A 132 -9.94 9.76 11.26
N VAL A 133 -9.14 10.26 10.32
CA VAL A 133 -8.64 9.52 9.15
C VAL A 133 -7.13 9.58 9.10
N LEU A 134 -6.49 8.43 8.90
CA LEU A 134 -5.11 8.38 8.45
C LEU A 134 -5.07 8.54 6.93
N GLN A 135 -4.38 9.58 6.49
CA GLN A 135 -4.16 9.91 5.09
C GLN A 135 -2.79 9.40 4.66
N LEU A 136 -2.77 8.50 3.68
CA LEU A 136 -1.57 8.12 2.94
C LEU A 136 -1.55 8.90 1.64
N ARG A 137 -0.47 9.65 1.39
CA ARG A 137 -0.28 10.55 0.25
C ARG A 137 1.10 10.36 -0.34
N ASP A 138 1.26 10.82 -1.57
CA ASP A 138 2.54 10.80 -2.29
C ASP A 138 3.23 9.43 -2.30
N LEU A 139 2.45 8.33 -2.20
CA LEU A 139 2.99 7.00 -2.40
C LEU A 139 3.50 6.96 -3.83
N LYS A 140 4.80 6.73 -4.00
CA LYS A 140 5.43 6.61 -5.30
C LYS A 140 6.54 5.60 -5.23
N LEU A 141 6.38 4.49 -5.94
CA LEU A 141 7.37 3.45 -6.14
C LEU A 141 7.82 3.47 -7.61
N VAL A 142 9.10 3.75 -7.84
CA VAL A 142 9.71 3.78 -9.18
C VAL A 142 10.73 2.65 -9.27
N LEU A 143 10.56 1.77 -10.25
CA LEU A 143 11.53 0.72 -10.54
C LEU A 143 12.53 1.18 -11.61
N SER A 144 13.79 0.74 -11.49
CA SER A 144 14.84 1.05 -12.47
C SER A 144 14.50 0.64 -13.91
N GLY A 145 13.63 -0.37 -14.08
CA GLY A 145 13.14 -0.85 -15.38
C GLY A 145 12.19 0.12 -16.09
N GLY A 146 11.67 1.12 -15.37
CA GLY A 146 10.77 2.14 -15.89
C GLY A 146 9.34 2.02 -15.39
N SER A 147 8.93 0.91 -14.77
CA SER A 147 7.62 0.79 -14.12
C SER A 147 7.48 1.74 -12.92
N GLU A 148 6.30 2.32 -12.74
CA GLU A 148 6.03 3.27 -11.67
C GLU A 148 4.62 3.07 -11.11
N LEU A 149 4.51 2.95 -9.80
CA LEU A 149 3.26 2.88 -9.06
C LEU A 149 3.15 4.13 -8.20
N ALA A 150 2.09 4.90 -8.37
CA ALA A 150 1.75 6.01 -7.50
C ALA A 150 0.38 5.78 -6.84
N GLY A 151 0.14 6.37 -5.69
CA GLY A 151 -1.15 6.26 -5.04
C GLY A 151 -1.37 7.11 -3.82
N SER A 152 -2.57 7.00 -3.30
CA SER A 152 -3.01 7.58 -2.03
C SER A 152 -4.10 6.70 -1.43
N ALA A 153 -4.26 6.77 -0.12
CA ALA A 153 -5.32 6.05 0.58
C ALA A 153 -5.83 6.84 1.78
N ASP A 154 -7.09 6.60 2.13
CA ASP A 154 -7.74 7.13 3.31
C ASP A 154 -8.22 5.97 4.17
N ILE A 155 -7.82 5.98 5.43
CA ILE A 155 -8.07 4.90 6.38
C ILE A 155 -8.72 5.50 7.63
N ALA A 156 -10.03 5.33 7.75
CA ALA A 156 -10.79 5.82 8.91
C ALA A 156 -10.50 4.98 10.16
N GLY A 157 -10.32 5.64 11.31
CA GLY A 157 -10.11 4.99 12.60
C GLY A 157 -8.77 4.26 12.76
N ALA A 158 -7.78 4.56 11.90
CA ALA A 158 -6.41 4.11 12.04
C ALA A 158 -5.49 5.26 12.48
N ASP A 159 -4.41 4.89 13.14
CA ASP A 159 -3.21 5.71 13.34
C ASP A 159 -2.00 5.06 12.65
N LEU A 160 -0.82 5.66 12.79
CA LEU A 160 0.41 5.18 12.16
C LEU A 160 0.94 3.86 12.76
N GLN A 161 0.52 3.51 13.98
CA GLN A 161 0.98 2.36 14.76
C GLN A 161 0.03 1.16 14.61
N ALA A 162 -1.24 1.40 14.28
CA ALA A 162 -2.32 0.44 14.29
C ALA A 162 -3.14 0.46 12.99
N LEU A 163 -2.47 0.46 11.83
CA LEU A 163 -3.15 0.41 10.51
C LEU A 163 -4.21 -0.69 10.39
N ALA A 164 -3.97 -1.85 11.00
CA ALA A 164 -4.85 -3.01 10.90
C ALA A 164 -6.23 -2.82 11.55
N SER A 165 -6.40 -1.84 12.46
CA SER A 165 -7.71 -1.50 13.03
C SER A 165 -8.54 -0.59 12.12
N GLY A 166 -7.92 -0.02 11.10
CA GLY A 166 -8.54 0.94 10.21
C GLY A 166 -9.57 0.35 9.24
N ARG A 167 -10.32 1.25 8.62
CA ARG A 167 -11.22 0.95 7.51
C ARG A 167 -10.81 1.77 6.30
N LEU A 168 -10.45 1.11 5.21
CA LEU A 168 -10.09 1.76 3.95
C LEU A 168 -11.35 2.39 3.33
N THR A 169 -11.42 3.72 3.32
CA THR A 169 -12.56 4.49 2.77
C THR A 169 -12.26 5.05 1.38
N GLY A 170 -10.98 5.22 1.05
CA GLY A 170 -10.54 5.72 -0.26
C GLY A 170 -9.21 5.10 -0.67
N LEU A 171 -9.06 4.79 -1.95
CA LEU A 171 -7.81 4.32 -2.53
C LEU A 171 -7.70 4.84 -3.96
N VAL A 172 -6.60 5.50 -4.28
CA VAL A 172 -6.23 5.86 -5.65
C VAL A 172 -4.92 5.19 -5.99
N VAL A 173 -4.87 4.54 -7.14
CA VAL A 173 -3.68 3.90 -7.69
C VAL A 173 -3.52 4.34 -9.14
N ASP A 174 -2.34 4.86 -9.49
CA ASP A 174 -1.88 5.12 -10.85
C ASP A 174 -0.67 4.22 -11.11
N TRP A 175 -0.82 3.26 -12.01
CA TRP A 175 0.22 2.31 -12.34
C TRP A 175 0.64 2.47 -13.80
N ARG A 176 1.87 2.95 -14.00
CA ARG A 176 2.54 2.98 -15.29
C ARG A 176 3.32 1.69 -15.52
N LEU A 177 2.88 0.94 -16.52
CA LEU A 177 3.42 -0.35 -16.94
C LEU A 177 4.40 -0.18 -18.11
N ASP A 178 5.62 -0.70 -17.95
CA ASP A 178 6.64 -0.73 -19.00
C ASP A 178 6.58 -1.98 -19.91
N GLY A 179 5.75 -2.96 -19.54
CA GLY A 179 5.54 -4.23 -20.25
C GLY A 179 6.70 -5.24 -20.12
N ARG A 180 7.71 -4.98 -19.29
CA ARG A 180 8.90 -5.84 -19.14
C ARG A 180 8.85 -6.75 -17.92
N LEU A 181 8.29 -6.24 -16.82
CA LEU A 181 8.32 -6.94 -15.53
C LEU A 181 7.10 -7.83 -15.28
N LEU A 182 6.02 -7.65 -16.04
CA LEU A 182 4.75 -8.32 -15.78
C LEU A 182 4.71 -9.78 -16.20
N LEU A 183 5.42 -10.17 -17.26
CA LEU A 183 5.42 -11.55 -17.74
C LEU A 183 5.80 -12.54 -16.63
N PRO A 184 6.98 -12.43 -15.97
CA PRO A 184 7.33 -13.36 -14.90
C PRO A 184 6.37 -13.27 -13.71
N VAL A 185 5.83 -12.08 -13.41
CA VAL A 185 4.82 -11.88 -12.35
C VAL A 185 3.55 -12.68 -12.65
N MET A 186 3.05 -12.63 -13.88
CA MET A 186 1.86 -13.37 -14.28
C MET A 186 2.11 -14.87 -14.37
N GLU A 187 3.28 -15.32 -14.83
CA GLU A 187 3.62 -16.74 -14.80
C GLU A 187 3.62 -17.29 -13.36
N ALA A 188 4.19 -16.54 -12.41
CA ALA A 188 4.24 -16.94 -11.01
C ALA A 188 2.88 -16.86 -10.29
N ILE A 189 1.99 -15.93 -10.67
CA ILE A 189 0.60 -15.93 -10.20
C ILE A 189 -0.15 -17.12 -10.79
N GLY A 190 -0.02 -17.34 -12.09
CA GLY A 190 -0.68 -18.41 -12.82
C GLY A 190 -0.33 -19.80 -12.30
N GLY A 191 0.96 -20.07 -12.08
CA GLY A 191 1.41 -21.34 -11.50
C GLY A 191 0.94 -21.58 -10.06
N ARG A 192 0.57 -20.52 -9.32
CA ARG A 192 -0.07 -20.66 -7.99
C ARG A 192 -1.57 -20.95 -8.10
N LEU A 193 -2.22 -20.43 -9.13
CA LEU A 193 -3.65 -20.65 -9.40
C LEU A 193 -3.91 -22.02 -10.01
N ASP A 194 -3.01 -22.47 -10.89
CA ASP A 194 -3.01 -23.77 -11.52
C ASP A 194 -1.57 -24.35 -11.49
N PRO A 195 -1.26 -25.24 -10.54
CA PRO A 195 0.08 -25.84 -10.41
C PRO A 195 0.56 -26.62 -11.63
N ALA A 196 -0.34 -27.01 -12.56
CA ALA A 196 0.04 -27.67 -13.81
C ALA A 196 0.36 -26.68 -14.94
N ALA A 197 -0.03 -25.41 -14.80
CA ALA A 197 0.20 -24.37 -15.80
C ALA A 197 1.62 -23.80 -15.71
N SER A 198 2.28 -23.66 -16.88
CA SER A 198 3.59 -23.00 -17.00
C SER A 198 3.66 -22.13 -18.25
N GLY A 199 4.58 -21.15 -18.25
CA GLY A 199 4.74 -20.21 -19.36
C GLY A 199 3.43 -19.51 -19.73
N ASN A 200 3.09 -19.51 -21.02
CA ASN A 200 1.87 -18.88 -21.54
C ASN A 200 0.58 -19.42 -20.90
N LEU A 201 0.51 -20.70 -20.52
CA LEU A 201 -0.67 -21.25 -19.85
C LEU A 201 -0.88 -20.63 -18.46
N ALA A 202 0.20 -20.34 -17.74
CA ALA A 202 0.13 -19.65 -16.46
C ALA A 202 -0.28 -18.18 -16.63
N VAL A 203 0.19 -17.52 -17.69
CA VAL A 203 -0.26 -16.18 -18.06
C VAL A 203 -1.77 -16.18 -18.34
N ASP A 204 -2.27 -17.15 -19.10
CA ASP A 204 -3.70 -17.26 -19.41
C ASP A 204 -4.55 -17.63 -18.19
N ALA A 205 -4.03 -18.45 -17.28
CA ALA A 205 -4.66 -18.73 -15.99
C ALA A 205 -4.80 -17.44 -15.15
N THR A 206 -3.76 -16.59 -15.15
CA THR A 206 -3.81 -15.28 -14.47
C THR A 206 -4.82 -14.34 -15.11
N ARG A 207 -4.82 -14.19 -16.44
CA ARG A 207 -5.83 -13.39 -17.16
C ARG A 207 -7.24 -13.87 -16.87
N SER A 208 -7.44 -15.19 -16.89
CA SER A 208 -8.74 -15.80 -16.60
C SER A 208 -9.19 -15.52 -15.16
N ALA A 209 -8.28 -15.57 -14.18
CA ALA A 209 -8.59 -15.20 -12.81
C ALA A 209 -8.94 -13.71 -12.66
N LEU A 210 -8.20 -12.81 -13.32
CA LEU A 210 -8.51 -11.38 -13.33
C LEU A 210 -9.88 -11.10 -13.95
N ARG A 211 -10.24 -11.79 -15.04
CA ARG A 211 -11.58 -11.70 -15.65
C ARG A 211 -12.66 -12.20 -14.70
N ARG A 212 -12.48 -13.36 -14.06
CA ARG A 212 -13.43 -13.87 -13.07
C ARG A 212 -13.67 -12.88 -11.93
N VAL A 213 -12.62 -12.27 -11.40
CA VAL A 213 -12.75 -11.24 -10.35
C VAL A 213 -13.52 -10.04 -10.91
N THR A 214 -13.19 -9.56 -12.11
CA THR A 214 -13.88 -8.45 -12.77
C THR A 214 -15.37 -8.72 -12.99
N ASP A 215 -15.71 -9.95 -13.39
CA ASP A 215 -17.09 -10.38 -13.64
C ASP A 215 -17.88 -10.57 -12.34
N ALA A 216 -17.19 -10.89 -11.24
CA ALA A 216 -17.79 -11.06 -9.92
C ALA A 216 -17.90 -9.76 -9.12
N LEU A 217 -17.34 -8.63 -9.60
CA LEU A 217 -17.53 -7.33 -8.97
C LEU A 217 -19.00 -6.85 -9.12
N PRO A 218 -19.58 -6.23 -8.08
CA PRO A 218 -20.96 -5.73 -8.14
C PRO A 218 -21.16 -4.72 -9.26
N ASP A 219 -22.24 -4.84 -10.02
CA ASP A 219 -22.55 -3.90 -11.12
C ASP A 219 -22.73 -2.46 -10.62
N ALA A 220 -23.25 -2.28 -9.40
CA ALA A 220 -23.38 -0.96 -8.79
C ALA A 220 -22.02 -0.27 -8.52
N MET A 221 -20.93 -1.03 -8.43
CA MET A 221 -19.60 -0.52 -8.15
C MET A 221 -18.88 -0.01 -9.41
N LEU A 222 -19.20 -0.57 -10.59
CA LEU A 222 -18.49 -0.31 -11.85
C LEU A 222 -19.42 0.32 -12.89
N SER A 223 -19.03 1.49 -13.40
CA SER A 223 -19.64 2.02 -14.62
C SER A 223 -19.30 1.15 -15.84
N GLY A 224 -20.12 1.20 -16.89
CA GLY A 224 -19.84 0.50 -18.15
C GLY A 224 -18.47 0.86 -18.75
N ASP A 225 -18.08 2.13 -18.65
CA ASP A 225 -16.76 2.60 -19.09
C ASP A 225 -15.62 2.01 -18.25
N SER A 226 -15.80 1.92 -16.93
CA SER A 226 -14.81 1.33 -16.03
C SER A 226 -14.65 -0.17 -16.27
N ARG A 227 -15.75 -0.89 -16.47
CA ARG A 227 -15.74 -2.31 -16.84
C ARG A 227 -15.00 -2.54 -18.16
N SER A 228 -15.28 -1.70 -19.15
CA SER A 228 -14.61 -1.74 -20.47
C SER A 228 -13.12 -1.39 -20.37
N ALA A 229 -12.74 -0.43 -19.51
CA ALA A 229 -11.35 -0.09 -19.26
C ALA A 229 -10.58 -1.24 -18.59
N LEU A 230 -11.20 -1.92 -17.62
CA LEU A 230 -10.60 -3.06 -16.93
C LEU A 230 -10.41 -4.26 -17.87
N ASP A 231 -11.38 -4.58 -18.70
CA ASP A 231 -11.23 -5.67 -19.70
C ASP A 231 -10.11 -5.38 -20.71
N ARG A 232 -10.00 -4.13 -21.19
CA ARG A 232 -8.89 -3.70 -22.05
C ARG A 232 -7.54 -3.81 -21.33
N ALA A 233 -7.47 -3.43 -20.06
CA ALA A 233 -6.25 -3.57 -19.27
C ALA A 233 -5.85 -5.04 -19.12
N VAL A 234 -6.77 -5.92 -18.71
CA VAL A 234 -6.51 -7.36 -18.55
C VAL A 234 -6.08 -8.01 -19.86
N THR A 235 -6.71 -7.62 -20.98
CA THR A 235 -6.35 -8.11 -22.32
C THR A 235 -4.96 -7.64 -22.76
N ALA A 236 -4.54 -6.44 -22.36
CA ALA A 236 -3.21 -5.92 -22.70
C ALA A 236 -2.07 -6.64 -21.96
N LEU A 237 -2.28 -7.12 -20.73
CA LEU A 237 -1.28 -7.89 -19.98
C LEU A 237 -0.86 -9.16 -20.73
N PRO A 238 0.38 -9.69 -20.59
CA PRO A 238 1.50 -9.18 -19.78
C PRO A 238 2.32 -8.08 -20.47
N VAL A 239 2.23 -7.97 -21.79
CA VAL A 239 3.07 -7.07 -22.60
C VAL A 239 2.54 -5.64 -22.69
N GLY A 240 1.36 -5.39 -22.14
CA GLY A 240 0.67 -4.12 -22.16
C GLY A 240 1.49 -3.02 -21.51
N ARG A 241 2.05 -2.14 -22.35
CA ARG A 241 2.52 -0.83 -21.92
C ARG A 241 1.34 0.08 -21.75
N GLY A 242 1.38 0.96 -20.78
CA GLY A 242 0.32 1.93 -20.57
C GLY A 242 0.22 2.40 -19.14
N ARG A 243 -0.90 3.05 -18.84
CA ARG A 243 -1.22 3.56 -17.52
C ARG A 243 -2.60 3.09 -17.11
N LEU A 244 -2.65 2.35 -16.01
CA LEU A 244 -3.88 1.95 -15.32
C LEU A 244 -4.12 2.92 -14.18
N ARG A 245 -5.30 3.54 -14.10
CA ARG A 245 -5.74 4.26 -12.91
C ARG A 245 -6.97 3.60 -12.32
N LEU A 246 -6.96 3.47 -11.00
CA LEU A 246 -8.04 2.94 -10.18
C LEU A 246 -8.34 3.97 -9.10
N ALA A 247 -9.60 4.31 -8.91
CA ALA A 247 -10.06 5.11 -7.79
C ALA A 247 -11.25 4.41 -7.13
N LEU A 248 -11.03 3.93 -5.91
CA LEU A 248 -12.01 3.26 -5.07
C LEU A 248 -12.48 4.24 -3.99
N THR A 249 -13.78 4.35 -3.80
CA THR A 249 -14.40 5.01 -2.65
C THR A 249 -15.35 4.03 -1.97
N VAL A 250 -15.34 3.96 -0.64
CA VAL A 250 -16.20 3.04 0.14
C VAL A 250 -16.79 3.80 1.32
N ALA A 251 -18.11 3.99 1.34
CA ALA A 251 -18.78 4.84 2.32
C ALA A 251 -18.51 4.43 3.78
N GLU A 252 -18.67 3.14 4.09
CA GLU A 252 -18.45 2.59 5.45
C GLU A 252 -17.02 2.06 5.68
N GLY A 253 -16.22 2.07 4.62
CA GLY A 253 -14.86 1.54 4.57
C GLY A 253 -14.74 0.02 4.59
N ILE A 254 -13.58 -0.49 4.16
CA ILE A 254 -13.20 -1.90 4.20
C ILE A 254 -12.23 -2.11 5.36
N GLY A 255 -12.69 -2.74 6.43
CA GLY A 255 -11.86 -3.09 7.59
C GLY A 255 -11.76 -4.60 7.83
N ALA A 256 -11.04 -4.98 8.90
CA ALA A 256 -10.77 -6.38 9.24
C ALA A 256 -12.04 -7.25 9.31
N ALA A 257 -13.14 -6.75 9.86
CA ALA A 257 -14.40 -7.50 9.95
C ALA A 257 -14.95 -7.91 8.57
N ARG A 258 -14.98 -6.99 7.60
CA ARG A 258 -15.42 -7.29 6.22
C ARG A 258 -14.46 -8.25 5.52
N LEU A 259 -13.16 -8.10 5.75
CA LEU A 259 -12.14 -9.01 5.21
C LEU A 259 -12.29 -10.43 5.77
N ILE A 260 -12.59 -10.58 7.06
CA ILE A 260 -12.84 -11.90 7.68
C ILE A 260 -14.08 -12.55 7.07
N VAL A 261 -15.19 -11.81 6.93
CA VAL A 261 -16.41 -12.34 6.32
C VAL A 261 -16.15 -12.81 4.89
N ALA A 262 -15.44 -12.01 4.08
CA ALA A 262 -15.08 -12.40 2.73
C ALA A 262 -14.10 -13.59 2.70
N GLY A 263 -13.13 -13.63 3.60
CA GLY A 263 -12.06 -14.63 3.63
C GLY A 263 -12.47 -16.02 4.14
N VAL A 264 -13.55 -16.12 4.93
CA VAL A 264 -14.09 -17.39 5.45
C VAL A 264 -15.07 -18.04 4.46
N ALA A 265 -15.46 -17.35 3.39
CA ALA A 265 -16.33 -17.92 2.36
C ALA A 265 -15.66 -19.08 1.63
N ASP A 266 -16.42 -20.13 1.31
CA ASP A 266 -15.94 -21.31 0.57
C ASP A 266 -15.30 -20.95 -0.78
N ASN A 267 -15.80 -19.87 -1.42
CA ASN A 267 -15.20 -19.25 -2.59
C ASN A 267 -15.16 -17.72 -2.42
N PRO A 268 -14.05 -17.14 -1.92
CA PRO A 268 -13.95 -15.71 -1.65
C PRO A 268 -13.97 -14.84 -2.92
N GLN A 269 -13.81 -15.45 -4.10
CA GLN A 269 -13.87 -14.77 -5.39
C GLN A 269 -15.26 -14.85 -6.04
N ALA A 270 -16.24 -15.49 -5.38
CA ALA A 270 -17.61 -15.52 -5.86
C ALA A 270 -18.27 -14.12 -5.78
N PRO A 271 -19.35 -13.87 -6.54
CA PRO A 271 -20.04 -12.58 -6.53
C PRO A 271 -20.57 -12.19 -5.15
N GLU A 272 -21.10 -13.12 -4.35
CA GLU A 272 -21.75 -12.79 -3.08
C GLU A 272 -20.76 -12.30 -2.00
N PRO A 273 -19.60 -12.97 -1.76
CA PRO A 273 -18.58 -12.45 -0.84
C PRO A 273 -17.98 -11.11 -1.30
N LEU A 274 -17.75 -10.93 -2.61
CA LEU A 274 -17.24 -9.67 -3.15
C LEU A 274 -18.27 -8.54 -3.02
N ALA A 275 -19.56 -8.83 -3.22
CA ALA A 275 -20.63 -7.86 -2.99
C ALA A 275 -20.71 -7.40 -1.54
N THR A 276 -20.52 -8.33 -0.60
CA THR A 276 -20.46 -8.02 0.83
C THR A 276 -19.23 -7.17 1.17
N LEU A 277 -18.07 -7.53 0.60
CA LEU A 277 -16.82 -6.80 0.82
C LEU A 277 -16.91 -5.35 0.31
N PHE A 278 -17.45 -5.18 -0.89
CA PHE A 278 -17.54 -3.91 -1.61
C PHE A 278 -18.92 -3.23 -1.51
N GLU A 279 -19.71 -3.57 -0.50
CA GLU A 279 -21.00 -2.93 -0.27
C GLU A 279 -20.82 -1.41 -0.06
N GLY A 280 -21.53 -0.62 -0.87
CA GLY A 280 -21.44 0.85 -0.87
C GLY A 280 -20.15 1.39 -1.49
N ALA A 281 -19.41 0.57 -2.25
CA ALA A 281 -18.20 0.98 -2.94
C ALA A 281 -18.48 1.47 -4.36
N THR A 282 -17.68 2.42 -4.82
CA THR A 282 -17.58 2.84 -6.23
C THR A 282 -16.15 2.70 -6.70
N LEU A 283 -15.95 2.18 -7.91
CA LEU A 283 -14.65 2.00 -8.53
C LEU A 283 -14.65 2.64 -9.92
N ALA A 284 -13.84 3.68 -10.07
CA ALA A 284 -13.52 4.26 -11.37
C ALA A 284 -12.24 3.63 -11.90
N VAL A 285 -12.27 3.19 -13.16
CA VAL A 285 -11.12 2.58 -13.84
C VAL A 285 -10.85 3.28 -15.15
N THR A 286 -9.61 3.64 -15.40
CA THR A 286 -9.16 4.11 -16.71
C THR A 286 -7.93 3.34 -17.16
N TRP A 287 -7.88 2.98 -18.44
CA TRP A 287 -6.73 2.37 -19.07
C TRP A 287 -6.32 3.21 -20.28
N GLU A 288 -5.08 3.70 -20.26
CA GLU A 288 -4.45 4.42 -21.35
C GLU A 288 -3.35 3.51 -21.94
N PRO A 289 -3.58 2.88 -23.11
CA PRO A 289 -2.54 2.10 -23.77
C PRO A 289 -1.32 2.96 -24.09
N GLY A 290 -0.13 2.42 -23.83
CA GLY A 290 1.13 3.04 -24.24
C GLY A 290 1.35 2.86 -25.74
N VAL A 291 2.09 3.78 -26.34
CA VAL A 291 2.46 3.67 -27.76
C VAL A 291 3.37 2.45 -27.95
N ALA A 292 2.98 1.54 -28.83
CA ALA A 292 3.88 0.48 -29.30
C ALA A 292 5.04 1.12 -30.09
N PRO A 293 6.28 0.61 -29.96
CA PRO A 293 7.39 1.07 -30.79
C PRO A 293 7.18 0.71 -32.27
#